data_AF-A0AAD9RT03-F1
#
_entry.id   AF-A0AAD9RT03-F1
#
_cell.length_a   1.000
_cell.length_b   1.000
_cell.length_c   1.000
_cell.angle_alpha   90.00
_cell.angle_beta   90.00
_cell.angle_gamma   90.00
#
_symmetry.space_group_name_H-M   'P 1'
#
loop_
_entity.id
_entity.type
_entity.pdbx_description
1 polymer ?
#
loop_
_entity_poly.entity_id
_entity_poly.type
_entity_poly.pdbx_seq_one_letter_code
_entity_poly.pdbx_strand_id
1 'polypeptide(L)'
;MEFKFNVNKLLPRKINKVTHTLVPEDFKGDRRELNEYQRQLSKILDDMGEASAKAQGLNKPITSAVKLRDTDHVLYLLVDSEANNNLGSVVGLLKTGSKNLFMFDETGANYQLRPRCILDFYIHESRQRMGLGNILYQYMLSEENIKPVKLAIDRPSEKFLAFLQKHYGLSKIIPQNNKFVVFEGFFNDETQDIRANRYSLPPRNSFDIGTPNNTNAAKSNSLNGIPYVPAVTRSSYGRYAAARPPCSMANIIHNTAMLGQSVERTGKMPNERIPYLFVLKEQHFVKPS
;
A
#
# COMPACT_ATOMS: atom_id res chain seq x y z
N MET A 1 0.48 22.88 16.78
CA MET A 1 -0.91 23.17 16.38
C MET A 1 -1.77 23.30 17.61
N GLU A 2 -2.53 24.39 17.65
CA GLU A 2 -3.37 24.78 18.79
C GLU A 2 -4.81 24.34 18.54
N PHE A 3 -5.48 23.92 19.61
CA PHE A 3 -6.85 23.44 19.55
C PHE A 3 -7.71 24.23 20.55
N LYS A 4 -9.03 24.26 20.30
CA LYS A 4 -10.00 24.96 21.17
C LYS A 4 -10.28 24.25 22.51
N PHE A 5 -9.51 23.22 22.82
CA PHE A 5 -9.64 22.39 24.02
C PHE A 5 -8.25 22.11 24.60
N ASN A 6 -8.22 21.70 25.86
CA ASN A 6 -6.96 21.45 26.58
C ASN A 6 -6.31 20.14 26.09
N VAL A 7 -5.25 20.28 25.29
CA VAL A 7 -4.46 19.17 24.74
C VAL A 7 -3.72 18.44 25.86
N ASN A 8 -3.20 19.14 26.87
CA ASN A 8 -2.49 18.52 27.99
C ASN A 8 -3.39 17.57 28.80
N LYS A 9 -4.69 17.88 28.93
CA LYS A 9 -5.65 16.97 29.58
C LYS A 9 -5.90 15.71 28.74
N LEU A 10 -5.93 15.86 27.41
CA LEU A 10 -6.16 14.75 26.48
C LEU A 10 -4.91 13.87 26.33
N LEU A 11 -3.74 14.49 26.26
CA LEU A 11 -2.46 13.89 25.94
C LEU A 11 -1.44 14.32 27.01
N PRO A 12 -1.46 13.69 28.19
CA PRO A 12 -0.72 14.16 29.37
C PRO A 12 0.79 13.94 29.28
N ARG A 13 1.25 13.00 28.44
CA ARG A 13 2.67 12.71 28.28
C ARG A 13 3.29 13.64 27.24
N LYS A 14 4.62 13.77 27.24
CA LYS A 14 5.34 14.47 26.16
C LYS A 14 5.16 13.77 24.82
N ILE A 15 5.22 12.43 24.82
CA ILE A 15 4.92 11.60 23.65
C ILE A 15 3.79 10.66 24.04
N ASN A 16 2.72 10.66 23.25
CA ASN A 16 1.54 9.84 23.48
C ASN A 16 1.37 8.87 22.33
N LYS A 17 1.19 7.60 22.68
CA LYS A 17 0.93 6.52 21.74
C LYS A 17 -0.57 6.43 21.49
N VAL A 18 -0.95 6.36 20.23
CA VAL A 18 -2.33 6.27 19.77
C VAL A 18 -2.46 5.11 18.80
N THR A 19 -3.44 4.26 19.02
CA THR A 19 -3.71 3.07 18.20
C THR A 19 -5.12 3.14 17.59
N HIS A 20 -5.52 2.10 16.86
CA HIS A 20 -6.84 1.98 16.22
C HIS A 20 -8.03 2.19 17.16
N THR A 21 -7.87 1.97 18.47
CA THR A 21 -8.95 2.15 19.45
C THR A 21 -9.28 3.63 19.70
N LEU A 22 -8.34 4.54 19.46
CA LEU A 22 -8.44 5.98 19.80
C LEU A 22 -8.83 6.23 21.28
N VAL A 23 -8.47 5.30 22.16
CA VAL A 23 -8.74 5.37 23.60
C VAL A 23 -7.39 5.28 24.33
N PRO A 24 -7.15 6.04 25.40
CA PRO A 24 -5.92 5.93 26.17
C PRO A 24 -5.90 4.60 26.92
N GLU A 25 -4.72 4.00 27.09
CA GLU A 25 -4.55 2.68 27.72
C GLU A 25 -5.12 2.63 29.15
N ASP A 26 -5.07 3.76 29.88
CA ASP A 26 -5.52 3.89 31.26
C ASP A 26 -6.91 4.53 31.42
N PHE A 27 -7.77 4.51 30.38
CA PHE A 27 -9.06 5.20 30.44
C PHE A 27 -9.99 4.62 31.50
N LYS A 28 -10.29 5.41 32.53
CA LYS A 28 -11.29 5.12 33.56
C LYS A 28 -12.29 6.27 33.59
N GLY A 29 -13.33 6.20 32.77
CA GLY A 29 -14.34 7.25 32.66
C GLY A 29 -15.65 6.75 32.05
N ASP A 30 -16.64 7.63 32.04
CA ASP A 30 -17.97 7.30 31.52
C ASP A 30 -18.00 7.23 29.99
N ARG A 31 -19.01 6.56 29.42
CA ARG A 31 -19.23 6.47 27.96
C ARG A 31 -19.21 7.85 27.27
N ARG A 32 -19.74 8.88 27.93
CA ARG A 32 -19.79 10.25 27.40
C ARG A 32 -18.39 10.86 27.30
N GLU A 33 -17.57 10.69 28.32
CA GLU A 33 -16.20 11.19 28.36
C GLU A 33 -15.33 10.48 27.31
N LEU A 34 -15.55 9.18 27.11
CA LEU A 34 -14.86 8.41 26.07
C LEU A 34 -15.19 8.94 24.66
N ASN A 35 -16.47 9.20 24.38
CA ASN A 35 -16.88 9.75 23.09
C ASN A 35 -16.33 11.17 22.86
N GLU A 36 -16.28 11.98 23.91
CA GLU A 36 -15.67 13.31 23.88
C GLU A 36 -14.17 13.22 23.57
N TYR A 37 -13.46 12.37 24.30
CA TYR A 37 -12.03 12.09 24.09
C TYR A 37 -11.76 11.65 22.66
N GLN A 38 -12.49 10.64 22.17
CA GLN A 38 -12.32 10.13 20.81
C GLN A 38 -12.57 11.20 19.76
N ARG A 39 -13.57 12.08 19.95
CA ARG A 39 -13.85 13.17 19.01
C ARG A 39 -12.71 14.19 18.99
N GLN A 40 -12.22 14.60 20.16
CA GLN A 40 -11.12 15.55 20.27
C GLN A 40 -9.83 14.98 19.68
N LEU A 41 -9.50 13.73 20.00
CA LEU A 41 -8.33 13.05 19.45
C LEU A 41 -8.44 12.86 17.94
N SER A 42 -9.62 12.49 17.43
CA SER A 42 -9.83 12.37 15.98
C SER A 42 -9.57 13.69 15.28
N LYS A 43 -10.05 14.81 15.85
CA LYS A 43 -9.77 16.14 15.33
C LYS A 43 -8.28 16.47 15.30
N ILE A 44 -7.53 16.12 16.36
CA ILE A 44 -6.07 16.30 16.37
C ILE A 44 -5.42 15.52 15.22
N LEU A 45 -5.79 14.25 15.05
CA LEU A 45 -5.20 13.39 14.03
C LEU A 45 -5.52 13.86 12.61
N ASP A 46 -6.75 14.31 12.38
CA ASP A 46 -7.17 14.81 11.07
C ASP A 46 -6.45 16.12 10.73
N ASP A 47 -6.37 17.07 11.68
CA ASP A 47 -5.68 18.34 11.47
C ASP A 47 -4.14 18.11 11.29
N MET A 48 -3.51 17.25 12.11
CA MET A 48 -2.09 16.85 11.95
C MET A 48 -1.81 16.10 10.66
N GLY A 49 -2.73 15.22 10.24
CA GLY A 49 -2.62 14.49 8.98
C GLY A 49 -2.73 15.40 7.77
N GLU A 50 -3.62 16.39 7.80
CA GLU A 50 -3.76 17.42 6.76
C GLU A 50 -2.50 18.29 6.67
N ALA A 51 -1.96 18.74 7.81
CA ALA A 51 -0.73 19.50 7.86
C ALA A 51 0.46 18.71 7.30
N SER A 52 0.57 17.42 7.64
CA SER A 52 1.58 16.52 7.06
C SER A 52 1.44 16.40 5.53
N ALA A 53 0.20 16.23 5.04
CA ALA A 53 -0.10 16.13 3.62
C ALA A 53 0.37 17.38 2.86
N LYS A 54 0.02 18.56 3.40
CA LYS A 54 0.41 19.86 2.84
C LYS A 54 1.93 20.02 2.80
N ALA A 55 2.63 19.64 3.88
CA ALA A 55 4.08 19.73 3.95
C ALA A 55 4.81 18.79 2.97
N GLN A 56 4.18 17.65 2.63
CA GLN A 56 4.68 16.67 1.66
C GLN A 56 4.20 16.95 0.21
N GLY A 57 3.32 17.93 -0.01
CA GLY A 57 2.73 18.22 -1.31
C GLY A 57 1.73 17.16 -1.80
N LEU A 58 1.07 16.45 -0.88
CA LEU A 58 0.07 15.44 -1.20
C LEU A 58 -1.33 16.07 -1.34
N ASN A 59 -2.10 15.61 -2.33
CA ASN A 59 -3.48 16.08 -2.55
C ASN A 59 -4.47 15.62 -1.48
N LYS A 60 -4.17 14.52 -0.79
CA LYS A 60 -5.03 13.94 0.25
C LYS A 60 -4.17 13.48 1.42
N PRO A 61 -4.64 13.65 2.67
CA PRO A 61 -3.90 13.19 3.83
C PRO A 61 -3.81 11.67 3.85
N ILE A 62 -2.61 11.15 4.11
CA ILE A 62 -2.35 9.71 4.28
C ILE A 62 -2.62 9.23 5.71
N THR A 63 -2.81 10.16 6.63
CA THR A 63 -3.10 9.93 8.05
C THR A 63 -4.40 10.63 8.41
N SER A 64 -5.33 9.90 8.99
CA SER A 64 -6.58 10.44 9.54
C SER A 64 -7.09 9.48 10.60
N ALA A 65 -7.99 9.95 11.46
CA ALA A 65 -8.58 9.12 12.52
C ALA A 65 -9.33 7.92 11.93
N VAL A 66 -10.04 8.12 10.82
CA VAL A 66 -10.76 7.06 10.11
C VAL A 66 -9.79 6.01 9.57
N LYS A 67 -8.71 6.43 8.90
CA LYS A 67 -7.71 5.50 8.35
C LYS A 67 -6.98 4.70 9.43
N LEU A 68 -6.86 5.25 10.64
CA LEU A 68 -6.23 4.56 11.76
C LEU A 68 -7.09 3.39 12.28
N ARG A 69 -8.41 3.56 12.37
CA ARG A 69 -9.32 2.56 12.95
C ARG A 69 -9.29 1.21 12.23
N ASP A 70 -9.07 1.22 10.93
CA ASP A 70 -9.09 0.03 10.08
C ASP A 70 -7.70 -0.61 9.90
N THR A 71 -6.69 -0.17 10.66
CA THR A 71 -5.30 -0.60 10.48
C THR A 71 -4.61 -0.96 11.79
N ASP A 72 -3.53 -1.74 11.70
CA ASP A 72 -2.61 -2.03 12.81
C ASP A 72 -1.55 -0.92 12.98
N HIS A 73 -1.87 0.30 12.56
CA HIS A 73 -0.94 1.43 12.64
C HIS A 73 -0.92 1.99 14.05
N VAL A 74 0.24 2.50 14.42
CA VAL A 74 0.48 3.18 15.68
C VAL A 74 0.96 4.59 15.35
N LEU A 75 0.41 5.57 16.06
CA LEU A 75 0.77 6.96 15.95
C LEU A 75 1.43 7.40 17.25
N TYR A 76 2.57 8.09 17.13
CA TYR A 76 3.23 8.76 18.22
C TYR A 76 3.04 10.26 18.03
N LEU A 77 2.34 10.90 18.97
CA LEU A 77 2.09 12.34 18.98
C LEU A 77 3.01 13.03 19.98
N LEU A 78 3.76 14.01 19.51
CA LEU A 78 4.61 14.85 20.35
C LEU A 78 3.84 16.11 20.77
N VAL A 79 3.76 16.32 22.07
CA VAL A 79 3.06 17.45 22.69
C VAL A 79 4.05 18.39 23.35
N ASP A 80 3.82 19.68 23.14
CA ASP A 80 4.49 20.77 23.83
C ASP A 80 3.53 21.33 24.89
N SER A 81 3.79 20.99 26.16
CA SER A 81 2.84 21.27 27.25
C SER A 81 2.80 22.72 27.69
N GLU A 82 3.88 23.47 27.48
CA GLU A 82 3.99 24.88 27.89
C GLU A 82 3.36 25.83 26.86
N ALA A 83 3.11 25.33 25.64
CA ALA A 83 2.51 26.12 24.57
C ALA A 83 1.03 26.46 24.84
N ASN A 84 0.54 27.51 24.16
CA ASN A 84 -0.85 27.95 24.16
C ASN A 84 -1.42 28.19 25.56
N ASN A 85 -0.78 29.06 26.36
CA ASN A 85 -1.19 29.38 27.73
C ASN A 85 -1.38 28.13 28.62
N ASN A 86 -0.45 27.16 28.54
CA ASN A 86 -0.51 25.87 29.25
C ASN A 86 -1.67 24.95 28.86
N LEU A 87 -2.36 25.22 27.75
CA LEU A 87 -3.36 24.29 27.18
C LEU A 87 -2.70 23.18 26.35
N GLY A 88 -1.43 23.35 25.98
CA GLY A 88 -0.65 22.40 25.21
C GLY A 88 -0.87 22.54 23.70
N SER A 89 0.14 22.15 22.92
CA SER A 89 0.13 22.17 21.46
C SER A 89 0.73 20.90 20.91
N VAL A 90 0.12 20.31 19.87
CA VAL A 90 0.69 19.13 19.20
C VAL A 90 1.70 19.60 18.17
N VAL A 91 2.95 19.17 18.30
CA VAL A 91 4.08 19.66 17.51
C VAL A 91 4.66 18.61 16.56
N GLY A 92 4.32 17.34 16.73
CA GLY A 92 4.83 16.27 15.89
C GLY A 92 3.91 15.05 15.81
N LEU A 93 4.02 14.33 14.70
CA LEU A 93 3.29 13.11 14.37
C LEU A 93 4.26 12.12 13.70
N LEU A 94 4.30 10.89 14.20
CA LEU A 94 5.02 9.78 13.60
C LEU A 94 4.09 8.57 13.52
N LYS A 95 3.82 8.09 12.31
CA LYS A 95 2.98 6.91 12.04
C LYS A 95 3.83 5.73 11.64
N THR A 96 3.64 4.61 12.32
CA THR A 96 4.29 3.33 12.04
C THR A 96 3.24 2.23 11.82
N GLY A 97 3.56 1.23 11.00
CA GLY A 97 2.63 0.16 10.65
C GLY A 97 3.38 -1.04 10.08
N SER A 98 2.88 -2.25 10.28
CA SER A 98 3.48 -3.44 9.66
C SER A 98 2.88 -3.62 8.26
N LYS A 99 3.72 -3.90 7.27
CA LYS A 99 3.28 -4.06 5.87
C LYS A 99 3.85 -5.33 5.28
N ASN A 100 3.02 -6.09 4.57
CA ASN A 100 3.50 -7.22 3.76
C ASN A 100 4.14 -6.65 2.49
N LEU A 101 5.45 -6.80 2.36
CA LEU A 101 6.23 -6.25 1.26
C LEU A 101 7.00 -7.36 0.55
N PHE A 102 7.01 -7.30 -0.78
CA PHE A 102 7.96 -8.03 -1.61
C PHE A 102 9.17 -7.12 -1.84
N MET A 103 10.32 -7.52 -1.33
CA MET A 103 11.53 -6.72 -1.35
C MET A 103 12.69 -7.51 -1.96
N PHE A 104 13.68 -6.78 -2.44
CA PHE A 104 14.86 -7.30 -3.11
C PHE A 104 16.11 -6.87 -2.33
N ASP A 105 17.05 -7.78 -2.13
CA ASP A 105 18.37 -7.42 -1.59
C ASP A 105 19.32 -6.89 -2.69
N GLU A 106 20.55 -6.56 -2.30
CA GLU A 106 21.60 -6.07 -3.21
C GLU A 106 22.02 -7.11 -4.26
N THR A 107 21.79 -8.40 -4.00
CA THR A 107 22.07 -9.51 -4.92
C THR A 107 20.90 -9.77 -5.89
N GLY A 108 19.77 -9.09 -5.70
CA GLY A 108 18.54 -9.27 -6.46
C GLY A 108 17.68 -10.45 -5.98
N ALA A 109 17.96 -11.02 -4.81
CA ALA A 109 17.14 -12.08 -4.24
C ALA A 109 15.85 -11.51 -3.65
N ASN A 110 14.77 -12.29 -3.77
CA ASN A 110 13.41 -11.86 -3.42
C ASN A 110 13.04 -12.35 -2.02
N TYR A 111 12.46 -11.46 -1.21
CA TYR A 111 11.94 -11.77 0.11
C TYR A 111 10.50 -11.28 0.23
N GLN A 112 9.64 -12.13 0.80
CA GLN A 112 8.30 -11.73 1.22
C GLN A 112 8.31 -11.54 2.73
N LEU A 113 8.34 -10.29 3.18
CA LEU A 113 8.50 -9.95 4.60
C LEU A 113 7.32 -9.13 5.10
N ARG A 114 7.12 -9.13 6.42
CA ARG A 114 6.20 -8.22 7.11
C ARG A 114 6.96 -7.26 8.03
N PRO A 115 7.82 -6.37 7.50
CA PRO A 115 8.60 -5.48 8.35
C PRO A 115 7.77 -4.36 8.94
N ARG A 116 8.32 -3.76 9.99
CA ARG A 116 7.80 -2.53 10.55
C ARG A 116 8.18 -1.36 9.65
N CYS A 117 7.19 -0.53 9.32
CA CYS A 117 7.35 0.55 8.37
C CYS A 117 7.06 1.91 9.00
N ILE A 118 7.80 2.92 8.56
CA ILE A 118 7.46 4.33 8.78
C ILE A 118 6.59 4.79 7.62
N LEU A 119 5.38 5.26 7.95
CA LEU A 119 4.32 5.53 6.98
C LEU A 119 3.96 7.01 6.88
N ASP A 120 4.26 7.79 7.91
CA ASP A 120 4.10 9.24 7.91
C ASP A 120 4.98 9.82 9.02
N PHE A 121 5.69 10.92 8.75
CA PHE A 121 6.52 11.57 9.75
C PHE A 121 6.55 13.07 9.52
N TYR A 122 6.04 13.81 10.50
CA TYR A 122 5.83 15.23 10.39
C TYR A 122 6.13 15.93 11.71
N ILE A 123 6.85 17.04 11.62
CA ILE A 123 7.05 18.00 12.71
C ILE A 123 6.57 19.35 12.19
N HIS A 124 5.77 20.04 13.00
CA HIS A 124 5.23 21.35 12.66
C HIS A 124 6.34 22.31 12.25
N GLU A 125 6.13 23.09 11.20
CA GLU A 125 7.16 23.87 10.50
C GLU A 125 7.91 24.81 11.44
N SER A 126 7.18 25.47 12.36
CA SER A 126 7.76 26.38 13.35
C SER A 126 8.67 25.72 14.39
N ARG A 127 8.65 24.39 14.49
CA ARG A 127 9.44 23.61 15.47
C ARG A 127 10.41 22.64 14.80
N GLN A 128 10.58 22.72 13.47
CA GLN A 128 11.56 21.92 12.74
C GLN A 128 13.00 22.31 13.14
N ARG A 129 13.93 21.37 13.00
CA ARG A 129 15.37 21.54 13.32
C ARG A 129 15.71 21.83 14.79
N MET A 130 14.75 21.74 15.71
CA MET A 130 14.96 21.86 17.16
C MET A 130 15.24 20.51 17.87
N GLY A 131 15.57 19.46 17.13
CA GLY A 131 15.81 18.11 17.68
C GLY A 131 14.55 17.31 18.04
N LEU A 132 13.35 17.90 17.97
CA LEU A 132 12.08 17.25 18.29
C LEU A 132 11.82 15.97 17.47
N GLY A 133 12.18 15.98 16.19
CA GLY A 133 12.08 14.79 15.34
C GLY A 133 12.93 13.63 15.84
N ASN A 134 14.13 13.91 16.36
CA ASN A 134 14.99 12.86 16.93
C ASN A 134 14.41 12.29 18.22
N ILE A 135 13.89 13.16 19.10
CA ILE A 135 13.23 12.72 20.35
C ILE A 135 12.05 11.80 20.03
N LEU A 136 11.20 12.17 19.07
CA LEU A 136 10.04 11.37 18.67
C LEU A 136 10.44 10.03 18.05
N TYR A 137 11.45 10.05 17.17
CA TYR A 137 11.95 8.84 16.51
C TYR A 137 12.59 7.87 17.51
N GLN A 138 13.44 8.39 18.41
CA GLN A 138 14.13 7.59 19.42
C GLN A 138 13.14 6.94 20.39
N TYR A 139 12.09 7.66 20.80
CA TYR A 139 11.02 7.10 21.61
C TYR A 139 10.31 5.92 20.90
N MET A 140 10.01 6.08 19.60
CA MET A 140 9.41 5.00 18.81
C MET A 140 10.32 3.78 18.73
N LEU A 141 11.63 3.96 18.51
CA LEU A 141 12.58 2.84 18.49
C LEU A 141 12.64 2.10 19.82
N SER A 142 12.64 2.82 20.96
CA SER A 142 12.68 2.20 22.28
C SER A 142 11.39 1.47 22.61
N GLU A 143 10.23 2.03 22.24
CA GLU A 143 8.92 1.41 22.47
C GLU A 143 8.73 0.14 21.64
N GLU A 144 9.15 0.16 20.38
CA GLU A 144 8.98 -0.99 19.48
C GLU A 144 10.15 -1.98 19.60
N ASN A 145 11.24 -1.62 20.29
CA ASN A 145 12.47 -2.41 20.42
C ASN A 145 13.06 -2.82 19.05
N ILE A 146 13.14 -1.86 18.13
CA ILE A 146 13.59 -2.09 16.74
C ILE A 146 14.84 -1.27 16.45
N LYS A 147 15.78 -1.87 15.72
CA LYS A 147 16.95 -1.15 15.19
C LYS A 147 16.53 -0.29 13.99
N PRO A 148 17.04 0.95 13.85
CA PRO A 148 16.71 1.83 12.72
C PRO A 148 16.88 1.18 11.34
N VAL A 149 17.94 0.37 11.18
CA VAL A 149 18.26 -0.34 9.93
C VAL A 149 17.20 -1.38 9.52
N LYS A 150 16.37 -1.87 10.46
CA LYS A 150 15.31 -2.86 10.21
C LYS A 150 13.96 -2.21 9.88
N LEU A 151 13.90 -0.88 9.76
CA LEU A 151 12.69 -0.17 9.37
C LEU A 151 12.64 0.04 7.86
N ALA A 152 11.51 -0.28 7.26
CA ALA A 152 11.20 0.10 5.89
C ALA A 152 10.49 1.47 5.87
N ILE A 153 10.73 2.29 4.86
CA ILE A 153 10.20 3.65 4.84
C ILE A 153 9.40 3.89 3.56
N ASP A 154 8.13 4.25 3.68
CA ASP A 154 7.28 4.57 2.54
C ASP A 154 7.60 5.98 2.03
N ARG A 155 8.13 6.10 0.80
CA ARG A 155 8.40 7.38 0.12
C ARG A 155 9.07 8.44 1.00
N PRO A 156 10.28 8.18 1.53
CA PRO A 156 10.95 9.16 2.37
C PRO A 156 11.19 10.49 1.63
N SER A 157 10.98 11.60 2.33
CA SER A 157 11.40 12.91 1.84
C SER A 157 12.93 13.08 1.96
N GLU A 158 13.52 13.96 1.16
CA GLU A 158 14.96 14.27 1.23
C GLU A 158 15.37 14.74 2.65
N LYS A 159 14.52 15.54 3.30
CA LYS A 159 14.73 15.97 4.69
C LYS A 159 14.82 14.78 5.64
N PHE A 160 14.02 13.75 5.41
CA PHE A 160 14.01 12.57 6.25
C PHE A 160 15.21 11.66 5.99
N LEU A 161 15.63 11.50 4.72
CA LEU A 161 16.87 10.78 4.39
C LEU A 161 18.09 11.44 5.03
N ALA A 162 18.21 12.77 4.94
CA ALA A 162 19.28 13.51 5.59
C ALA A 162 19.25 13.38 7.13
N PHE A 163 18.06 13.32 7.72
CA PHE A 163 17.88 13.06 9.15
C PHE A 163 18.40 11.67 9.54
N LEU A 164 18.07 10.63 8.78
CA LEU A 164 18.49 9.25 9.04
C LEU A 164 20.00 9.08 8.88
N GLN A 165 20.57 9.70 7.85
CA GLN A 165 22.02 9.71 7.65
C GLN A 165 22.74 10.38 8.82
N LYS A 166 22.26 11.55 9.27
CA LYS A 166 22.89 12.32 10.35
C LYS A 166 22.83 11.62 11.71
N HIS A 167 21.68 11.04 12.07
CA HIS A 167 21.44 10.51 13.41
C HIS A 167 21.71 9.02 13.55
N TYR A 168 21.55 8.25 12.47
CA TYR A 168 21.61 6.78 12.50
C TYR A 168 22.62 6.20 11.51
N GLY A 169 23.34 7.03 10.75
CA GLY A 169 24.36 6.58 9.79
C GLY A 169 23.79 5.87 8.56
N LEU A 170 22.48 5.92 8.34
CA LEU A 170 21.80 5.22 7.24
C LEU A 170 21.97 6.02 5.94
N SER A 171 22.88 5.58 5.08
CA SER A 171 23.25 6.28 3.83
C SER A 171 23.05 5.45 2.57
N LYS A 172 23.43 4.17 2.61
CA LYS A 172 23.31 3.25 1.47
C LYS A 172 21.90 2.70 1.36
N ILE A 173 21.16 3.22 0.39
CA ILE A 173 19.80 2.81 0.07
C ILE A 173 19.83 1.62 -0.89
N ILE A 174 19.02 0.59 -0.62
CA ILE A 174 18.75 -0.50 -1.55
C ILE A 174 17.47 -0.15 -2.32
N PRO A 175 17.54 0.18 -3.63
CA PRO A 175 16.37 0.55 -4.41
C PRO A 175 15.34 -0.58 -4.45
N GLN A 176 14.08 -0.26 -4.19
CA GLN A 176 12.97 -1.21 -4.29
C GLN A 176 12.04 -0.84 -5.45
N ASN A 177 11.35 -1.84 -6.01
CA ASN A 177 10.32 -1.63 -7.02
C ASN A 177 9.01 -1.09 -6.42
N ASN A 178 8.74 -1.47 -5.16
CA ASN A 178 7.72 -0.81 -4.36
C ASN A 178 8.30 0.53 -3.88
N LYS A 179 7.48 1.57 -3.68
CA LYS A 179 7.97 2.92 -3.34
C LYS A 179 8.61 3.04 -1.94
N PHE A 180 8.97 1.91 -1.33
CA PHE A 180 9.66 1.86 -0.05
C PHE A 180 11.17 1.98 -0.25
N VAL A 181 11.82 2.44 0.82
CA VAL A 181 13.26 2.53 0.93
C VAL A 181 13.70 1.70 2.14
N VAL A 182 14.70 0.86 1.94
CA VAL A 182 15.42 0.13 2.97
C VAL A 182 16.92 0.39 2.81
N PHE A 183 17.69 0.15 3.86
CA PHE A 183 19.13 0.44 3.89
C PHE A 183 19.96 -0.85 3.95
N GLU A 184 21.24 -0.75 3.60
CA GLU A 184 22.23 -1.82 3.79
C GLU A 184 22.17 -2.34 5.24
N GLY A 185 22.17 -3.66 5.41
CA GLY A 185 22.03 -4.31 6.71
C GLY A 185 20.60 -4.71 7.08
N PHE A 186 19.59 -4.30 6.29
CA PHE A 186 18.20 -4.69 6.52
C PHE A 186 18.01 -6.22 6.47
N PHE A 187 18.61 -6.88 5.47
CA PHE A 187 18.41 -8.31 5.19
C PHE A 187 19.37 -9.27 5.92
N ASN A 188 20.31 -8.78 6.73
CA ASN A 188 21.40 -9.61 7.30
C ASN A 188 20.94 -10.81 8.13
N ASP A 189 19.72 -10.76 8.68
CA ASP A 189 19.16 -11.83 9.53
C ASP A 189 18.01 -12.58 8.83
N GLU A 190 17.70 -12.26 7.57
CA GLU A 190 16.54 -12.81 6.86
C GLU A 190 16.92 -14.04 6.05
N THR A 191 16.17 -15.12 6.23
CA THR A 191 16.35 -16.35 5.45
C THR A 191 15.55 -16.28 4.15
N GLN A 192 16.18 -16.56 3.01
CA GLN A 192 15.50 -16.58 1.71
C GLN A 192 14.39 -17.63 1.65
N ASP A 193 13.22 -17.23 1.14
CA ASP A 193 12.18 -18.17 0.72
C ASP A 193 12.59 -18.84 -0.60
N ILE A 194 13.40 -19.90 -0.52
CA ILE A 194 13.86 -20.73 -1.67
C ILE A 194 12.69 -21.26 -2.51
N ARG A 195 11.45 -21.24 -2.00
CA ARG A 195 10.24 -21.74 -2.67
C ARG A 195 9.81 -20.90 -3.88
N ALA A 196 10.23 -19.64 -4.00
CA ALA A 196 9.91 -18.79 -5.15
C ALA A 196 10.74 -19.10 -6.41
N ASN A 197 11.82 -19.90 -6.28
CA ASN A 197 12.71 -20.21 -7.40
C ASN A 197 12.29 -21.45 -8.23
N ARG A 198 11.06 -21.95 -8.08
CA ARG A 198 10.56 -23.09 -8.90
C ARG A 198 10.32 -22.77 -10.39
N TYR A 199 10.67 -21.57 -10.84
CA TYR A 199 10.71 -21.21 -12.26
C TYR A 199 12.13 -21.17 -12.85
N SER A 200 13.18 -21.48 -12.06
CA SER A 200 14.47 -21.81 -12.66
C SER A 200 14.37 -23.21 -13.28
N LEU A 201 14.23 -23.25 -14.60
CA LEU A 201 14.41 -24.47 -15.38
C LEU A 201 15.73 -25.13 -14.94
N PRO A 202 15.75 -26.44 -14.65
CA PRO A 202 17.00 -27.13 -14.34
C PRO A 202 17.97 -26.96 -15.52
N PRO A 203 19.28 -26.86 -15.28
CA PRO A 203 20.26 -26.87 -16.35
C PRO A 203 20.05 -28.14 -17.18
N ARG A 204 19.90 -27.96 -18.49
CA ARG A 204 19.83 -29.07 -19.44
C ARG A 204 21.18 -29.78 -19.38
N ASN A 205 21.28 -30.86 -18.61
CA ASN A 205 22.42 -31.77 -18.72
C ASN A 205 22.40 -32.34 -20.15
N SER A 206 23.35 -31.90 -20.96
CA SER A 206 23.70 -32.50 -22.24
C SER A 206 24.26 -33.89 -21.97
N PHE A 207 23.39 -34.90 -22.00
CA PHE A 207 23.81 -36.29 -22.10
C PHE A 207 23.99 -36.62 -23.59
N ASP A 208 25.25 -36.55 -24.03
CA ASP A 208 25.73 -37.32 -25.19
C ASP A 208 25.72 -38.80 -24.80
N ILE A 209 24.85 -39.58 -25.44
CA ILE A 209 24.98 -41.05 -25.46
C ILE A 209 24.74 -41.51 -26.88
N GLY A 210 25.75 -42.20 -27.40
CA GLY A 210 25.87 -42.65 -28.76
C GLY A 210 24.86 -43.72 -29.14
N THR A 211 24.66 -43.79 -30.46
CA THR A 211 24.07 -44.91 -31.18
C THR A 211 24.69 -46.25 -30.76
N PRO A 212 23.86 -47.30 -30.69
CA PRO A 212 24.18 -48.44 -31.54
C PRO A 212 22.97 -49.05 -32.26
N ASN A 213 23.25 -49.52 -33.47
CA ASN A 213 22.44 -50.46 -34.24
C ASN A 213 22.27 -51.79 -33.47
N ASN A 214 21.08 -52.42 -33.47
CA ASN A 214 20.78 -53.58 -34.34
C ASN A 214 19.39 -54.20 -34.08
N THR A 215 18.83 -54.70 -35.18
CA THR A 215 17.74 -55.64 -35.48
C THR A 215 16.99 -56.48 -34.41
N ASN A 216 15.68 -56.61 -34.68
CA ASN A 216 14.75 -57.77 -34.55
C ASN A 216 13.59 -57.72 -33.53
N ALA A 217 12.42 -57.40 -34.08
CA ALA A 217 11.12 -58.09 -33.97
C ALA A 217 10.58 -58.57 -32.60
N ALA A 218 9.51 -57.94 -32.13
CA ALA A 218 8.32 -58.65 -31.62
C ALA A 218 7.07 -57.73 -31.68
N LYS A 219 5.95 -58.34 -32.10
CA LYS A 219 4.64 -57.76 -32.37
C LYS A 219 3.90 -57.35 -31.07
N SER A 220 3.16 -56.24 -31.13
CA SER A 220 1.86 -56.11 -30.44
C SER A 220 1.04 -55.00 -31.09
N ASN A 221 -0.12 -55.38 -31.63
CA ASN A 221 -1.12 -54.54 -32.27
C ASN A 221 -1.76 -53.53 -31.30
N SER A 222 -1.99 -52.30 -31.76
CA SER A 222 -3.28 -51.63 -31.57
C SER A 222 -3.42 -50.47 -32.57
N LEU A 223 -4.46 -50.56 -33.40
CA LEU A 223 -4.86 -49.56 -34.39
C LEU A 223 -5.52 -48.36 -33.70
N ASN A 224 -5.07 -47.15 -34.03
CA ASN A 224 -5.90 -46.11 -34.66
C ASN A 224 -5.08 -44.82 -34.79
N GLY A 225 -4.66 -44.53 -36.01
CA GLY A 225 -3.94 -43.32 -36.36
C GLY A 225 -4.89 -42.16 -36.66
N ILE A 226 -4.56 -40.98 -36.13
CA ILE A 226 -4.83 -39.69 -36.77
C ILE A 226 -3.48 -38.96 -36.84
N PRO A 227 -3.08 -38.43 -38.01
CA PRO A 227 -1.72 -37.94 -38.24
C PRO A 227 -1.46 -36.61 -37.52
N TYR A 228 -0.34 -36.54 -36.81
CA TYR A 228 0.21 -35.29 -36.28
C TYR A 228 0.81 -34.49 -37.45
N VAL A 229 0.15 -33.41 -37.83
CA VAL A 229 0.68 -32.41 -38.76
C VAL A 229 1.90 -31.73 -38.11
N PRO A 230 3.07 -31.65 -38.77
CA PRO A 230 4.22 -30.97 -38.19
C PRO A 230 3.93 -29.46 -38.18
N ALA A 231 3.98 -28.86 -36.98
CA ALA A 231 3.87 -27.43 -36.85
C ALA A 231 5.06 -26.76 -37.55
N VAL A 232 4.74 -26.00 -38.60
CA VAL A 232 5.66 -25.12 -39.33
C VAL A 232 6.48 -24.29 -38.34
N THR A 233 7.80 -24.30 -38.52
CA THR A 233 8.75 -23.47 -37.76
C THR A 233 8.40 -21.99 -37.93
N ARG A 234 7.63 -21.43 -37.00
CA ARG A 234 7.44 -19.99 -36.89
C ARG A 234 8.58 -19.41 -36.05
N SER A 235 9.50 -18.73 -36.71
CA SER A 235 10.35 -17.72 -36.06
C SER A 235 9.42 -16.65 -35.49
N SER A 236 9.38 -16.51 -34.16
CA SER A 236 8.56 -15.46 -33.54
C SER A 236 9.22 -14.95 -32.26
N TYR A 237 10.15 -14.01 -32.41
CA TYR A 237 10.46 -13.05 -31.35
C TYR A 237 9.38 -11.97 -31.34
N GLY A 238 8.74 -11.77 -30.19
CA GLY A 238 7.69 -10.76 -30.03
C GLY A 238 6.92 -10.92 -28.71
N ARG A 239 6.35 -9.83 -28.21
CA ARG A 239 5.71 -9.69 -26.88
C ARG A 239 4.51 -10.62 -26.60
N TYR A 240 4.11 -11.45 -27.55
CA TYR A 240 3.00 -12.41 -27.45
C TYR A 240 3.43 -13.88 -27.59
N ALA A 241 4.73 -14.17 -27.62
CA ALA A 241 5.26 -15.53 -27.81
C ALA A 241 5.26 -16.41 -26.54
N ALA A 242 4.73 -15.92 -25.41
CA ALA A 242 4.65 -16.70 -24.18
C ALA A 242 3.57 -17.79 -24.29
N ALA A 243 3.94 -19.03 -23.99
CA ALA A 243 3.01 -20.15 -23.90
C ALA A 243 1.93 -19.87 -22.83
N ARG A 244 0.66 -19.93 -23.24
CA ARG A 244 -0.49 -19.79 -22.33
C ARG A 244 -0.90 -21.18 -21.85
N PRO A 245 -1.14 -21.39 -20.55
CA PRO A 245 -1.71 -22.64 -20.08
C PRO A 245 -3.10 -22.86 -20.69
N PRO A 246 -3.48 -24.10 -21.03
CA PRO A 246 -4.80 -24.38 -21.60
C PRO A 246 -5.87 -23.99 -20.57
N CYS A 247 -6.68 -22.98 -20.91
CA CYS A 247 -7.80 -22.58 -20.08
C CYS A 247 -8.95 -23.59 -20.27
N SER A 248 -9.49 -24.12 -19.17
CA SER A 248 -10.55 -25.14 -19.22
C SER A 248 -11.89 -24.62 -19.79
N MET A 249 -12.01 -23.31 -20.03
CA MET A 249 -13.20 -22.70 -20.63
C MET A 249 -13.37 -23.01 -22.12
N ALA A 250 -12.28 -23.29 -22.85
CA ALA A 250 -12.34 -23.52 -24.30
C ALA A 250 -12.96 -24.88 -24.68
N ASN A 251 -13.02 -25.84 -23.73
CA ASN A 251 -13.58 -27.17 -23.97
C ASN A 251 -15.10 -27.24 -23.76
N ILE A 252 -15.75 -26.18 -23.28
CA ILE A 252 -17.20 -26.20 -22.98
C ILE A 252 -18.04 -25.72 -24.19
N ILE A 253 -17.47 -24.96 -25.12
CA ILE A 253 -18.24 -24.34 -26.22
C ILE A 253 -18.50 -25.33 -27.39
N HIS A 254 -17.77 -26.44 -27.50
CA HIS A 254 -17.94 -27.40 -28.59
C HIS A 254 -18.89 -28.57 -28.31
N ASN A 255 -19.62 -28.58 -27.19
CA ASN A 255 -20.53 -29.69 -26.85
C ASN A 255 -22.02 -29.33 -26.77
N THR A 256 -22.44 -28.17 -27.27
CA THR A 256 -23.85 -27.79 -27.37
C THR A 256 -24.23 -27.55 -28.82
N ALA A 257 -24.15 -28.60 -29.64
CA ALA A 257 -25.00 -28.71 -30.81
C ALA A 257 -26.11 -29.70 -30.46
N MET A 258 -27.36 -29.27 -30.69
CA MET A 258 -28.63 -30.00 -30.74
C MET A 258 -29.69 -29.39 -29.82
N LEU A 259 -30.77 -28.93 -30.47
CA LEU A 259 -32.09 -28.47 -30.00
C LEU A 259 -32.34 -26.96 -30.08
N GLY A 260 -32.92 -26.55 -31.21
CA GLY A 260 -34.28 -25.99 -31.18
C GLY A 260 -34.45 -24.47 -31.16
N GLN A 261 -34.86 -23.96 -32.32
CA GLN A 261 -35.75 -22.80 -32.55
C GLN A 261 -35.18 -21.37 -32.42
N SER A 262 -35.09 -20.77 -33.62
CA SER A 262 -35.17 -19.34 -33.94
C SER A 262 -36.51 -18.72 -33.51
N VAL A 263 -36.54 -17.39 -33.26
CA VAL A 263 -37.37 -16.39 -34.01
C VAL A 263 -37.39 -14.99 -33.32
N GLU A 264 -37.05 -14.00 -34.16
CA GLU A 264 -37.49 -12.59 -34.34
C GLU A 264 -37.43 -11.45 -33.29
N ARG A 265 -36.90 -10.34 -33.82
CA ARG A 265 -37.15 -8.93 -33.45
C ARG A 265 -38.41 -8.40 -34.16
N THR A 266 -39.25 -7.67 -33.43
CA THR A 266 -40.24 -6.67 -33.91
C THR A 266 -40.62 -5.82 -32.68
N GLY A 267 -40.89 -4.51 -32.64
CA GLY A 267 -40.98 -3.40 -33.59
C GLY A 267 -41.84 -2.27 -32.96
N LYS A 268 -41.50 -1.00 -33.24
CA LYS A 268 -42.35 0.23 -33.27
C LYS A 268 -42.69 1.03 -31.99
N MET A 269 -42.34 2.34 -32.06
CA MET A 269 -42.95 3.48 -31.36
C MET A 269 -44.27 3.91 -32.05
N PRO A 270 -45.18 4.61 -31.33
CA PRO A 270 -45.49 5.97 -31.78
C PRO A 270 -45.76 7.00 -30.64
N ASN A 271 -45.04 8.12 -30.75
CA ASN A 271 -45.42 9.54 -30.69
C ASN A 271 -46.85 9.95 -30.20
N GLU A 272 -46.91 10.80 -29.16
CA GLU A 272 -47.93 11.86 -29.01
C GLU A 272 -47.35 13.09 -28.29
N ARG A 273 -47.84 14.28 -28.68
CA ARG A 273 -47.19 15.60 -28.59
C ARG A 273 -47.95 16.57 -27.65
N ILE A 274 -47.19 17.25 -26.78
CA ILE A 274 -47.15 18.74 -26.51
C ILE A 274 -48.38 19.37 -25.76
N PRO A 275 -48.34 20.62 -25.21
CA PRO A 275 -47.44 21.33 -24.26
C PRO A 275 -48.20 21.85 -23.01
N TYR A 276 -47.52 22.50 -22.05
CA TYR A 276 -47.99 23.80 -21.54
C TYR A 276 -46.81 24.67 -21.08
N LEU A 277 -46.82 25.89 -21.61
CA LEU A 277 -45.93 27.03 -21.38
C LEU A 277 -46.60 27.93 -20.33
N PHE A 278 -45.87 28.47 -19.35
CA PHE A 278 -46.20 29.77 -18.75
C PHE A 278 -44.93 30.50 -18.27
N VAL A 279 -44.93 31.80 -18.57
CA VAL A 279 -43.84 32.77 -18.58
C VAL A 279 -44.07 33.80 -17.46
N LEU A 280 -43.02 34.59 -17.18
CA LEU A 280 -42.95 35.91 -16.49
C LEU A 280 -42.44 35.81 -15.03
N LYS A 281 -41.56 36.67 -14.51
CA LYS A 281 -41.19 38.05 -14.92
C LYS A 281 -39.86 38.49 -14.27
N GLU A 282 -39.25 39.49 -14.89
CA GLU A 282 -38.05 40.26 -14.53
C GLU A 282 -37.99 40.82 -13.11
N GLN A 283 -36.77 41.00 -12.57
CA GLN A 283 -36.40 42.19 -11.79
C GLN A 283 -34.96 42.64 -12.09
N HIS A 284 -34.86 43.91 -12.52
CA HIS A 284 -33.64 44.71 -12.61
C HIS A 284 -33.12 45.12 -11.22
N PHE A 285 -31.81 45.25 -11.05
CA PHE A 285 -31.24 46.41 -10.34
C PHE A 285 -29.80 46.72 -10.76
N VAL A 286 -29.60 47.97 -11.17
CA VAL A 286 -28.34 48.63 -11.51
C VAL A 286 -27.84 49.38 -10.27
N LYS A 287 -26.52 49.45 -10.05
CA LYS A 287 -25.88 50.53 -9.27
C LYS A 287 -24.64 51.02 -10.01
N PRO A 288 -24.47 52.34 -10.20
CA PRO A 288 -23.17 52.96 -10.32
C PRO A 288 -22.78 53.70 -9.02
N SER A 289 -21.54 54.18 -9.03
CA SER A 289 -20.82 55.03 -8.08
C SER A 289 -21.56 56.29 -7.65
#